data_AF-A0A923DIN5-F1
#
_entry.id   AF-A0A923DIN5-F1
#
_cell.length_a   1.000
_cell.length_b   1.000
_cell.length_c   1.000
_cell.angle_alpha   90.00
_cell.angle_beta   90.00
_cell.angle_gamma   90.00
#
_symmetry.space_group_name_H-M   'P 1'
#
loop_
_entity.id
_entity.type
_entity.pdbx_description
1 polymer ?
#
loop_
_entity_poly.entity_id
_entity_poly.type
_entity_poly.pdbx_seq_one_letter_code
_entity_poly.pdbx_strand_id
1 'polypeptide(L)' 'MDAFATPFVQGRLRRENVFIQVETECAHCKRPMWMEIDSDMNCRCQETDCRPIIFVPDVDFSRLEDPNIIDAF' A
#
# COMPACT_ATOMS: atom_id res chain seq x y z
N MET A 1 -3.68 -10.20 3.01
CA MET A 1 -2.77 -9.11 3.44
C MET A 1 -2.85 -8.07 2.33
N ASP A 2 -4.04 -7.50 2.11
CA ASP A 2 -4.41 -6.91 0.80
C ASP A 2 -4.71 -5.40 0.89
N ALA A 3 -4.67 -4.86 2.12
CA ALA A 3 -5.04 -3.48 2.39
C ALA A 3 -4.14 -2.49 1.63
N PHE A 4 -2.84 -2.77 1.49
CA PHE A 4 -1.87 -1.84 0.90
C PHE A 4 -2.16 -1.48 -0.57
N ALA A 5 -2.66 -2.43 -1.37
CA ALA A 5 -2.98 -2.19 -2.79
C ALA A 5 -4.43 -1.71 -3.01
N THR A 6 -5.27 -1.76 -1.97
CA THR A 6 -6.68 -1.37 -2.05
C THR A 6 -6.88 0.08 -2.54
N PRO A 7 -6.19 1.11 -2.01
CA PRO A 7 -6.39 2.47 -2.49
C PRO A 7 -5.96 2.64 -3.96
N PHE A 8 -4.90 1.96 -4.41
CA PHE A 8 -4.48 1.97 -5.81
C PHE A 8 -5.59 1.42 -6.73
N VAL A 9 -6.11 0.23 -6.44
CA VAL A 9 -7.14 -0.41 -7.28
C VAL A 9 -8.44 0.38 -7.23
N GLN A 10 -8.90 0.77 -6.03
CA GLN A 10 -10.16 1.50 -5.87
C GLN A 10 -10.09 2.91 -6.48
N GLY A 11 -8.97 3.61 -6.35
CA GLY A 11 -8.79 4.94 -6.95
C GLY A 11 -8.87 4.90 -8.47
N ARG A 12 -8.29 3.87 -9.09
CA ARG A 12 -8.37 3.64 -10.55
C ARG A 12 -9.79 3.30 -11.02
N LEU A 13 -10.47 2.39 -10.31
CA LEU A 13 -11.83 1.97 -10.66
C LEU A 13 -12.84 3.11 -10.49
N ARG A 14 -12.69 3.93 -9.46
CA ARG A 14 -13.60 5.04 -9.15
C ARG A 14 -13.23 6.35 -9.84
N ARG A 15 -12.00 6.47 -10.35
CA ARG A 15 -11.42 7.71 -10.87
C ARG A 15 -11.40 8.83 -9.81
N GLU A 16 -11.08 8.45 -8.58
CA GLU A 16 -11.03 9.32 -7.40
C GLU A 16 -9.68 9.14 -6.70
N ASN A 17 -9.22 10.18 -6.00
CA ASN A 17 -8.10 10.01 -5.06
C ASN A 17 -8.64 9.46 -3.74
N VAL A 18 -8.44 8.17 -3.51
CA VAL A 18 -8.85 7.49 -2.28
C VAL A 18 -7.62 7.21 -1.42
N PHE A 19 -7.85 7.21 -0.11
CA PHE A 19 -6.86 6.85 0.89
C PHE A 19 -7.45 5.80 1.82
N ILE A 20 -6.57 5.00 2.42
CA ILE A 20 -6.91 4.14 3.55
C ILE A 20 -6.08 4.52 4.76
N GLN A 21 -6.65 4.27 5.93
CA GLN A 21 -5.92 4.33 7.19
C GLN A 21 -5.63 2.89 7.64
N VAL A 22 -4.39 2.63 7.99
CA VAL A 22 -3.95 1.34 8.52
C VAL A 22 -3.50 1.56 9.96
N GLU A 23 -4.14 0.83 10.87
CA GLU A 23 -3.70 0.70 12.25
C GLU A 23 -2.85 -0.57 12.37
N THR A 24 -1.63 -0.42 12.86
CA THR A 24 -0.69 -1.53 12.95
C THR A 24 0.25 -1.35 14.13
N GLU A 25 1.24 -2.23 14.27
CA GLU A 25 2.19 -2.25 15.37
C GLU A 25 3.62 -2.40 14.85
N CYS A 26 4.56 -1.67 15.45
CA CYS A 26 5.98 -1.82 15.12
C CYS A 26 6.47 -3.22 15.51
N ALA A 27 6.97 -4.00 14.54
CA ALA A 27 7.48 -5.35 14.79
C ALA A 27 8.62 -5.39 15.83
N HIS A 28 9.46 -4.35 15.89
CA HIS A 28 10.61 -4.25 16.80
C HIS A 28 10.22 -3.80 18.22
N CYS A 29 9.46 -2.71 18.36
CA CYS A 29 9.19 -2.09 19.68
C CYS A 29 7.75 -2.22 20.18
N LYS A 30 6.87 -2.87 19.41
CA LYS A 30 5.48 -3.17 19.79
C LYS A 30 4.60 -1.94 20.03
N ARG A 31 5.00 -0.78 19.53
CA ARG A 31 4.21 0.46 19.63
C ARG A 31 3.11 0.47 18.56
N PRO A 32 1.89 0.90 18.88
CA PRO A 32 0.85 1.13 17.88
C PRO A 32 1.27 2.27 16.95
N MET A 33 0.89 2.15 15.68
CA MET A 33 1.23 3.08 14.61
C MET A 33 0.01 3.29 13.71
N TRP A 34 -0.15 4.51 13.22
CA TRP A 34 -1.19 4.88 12.28
C TRP A 34 -0.54 5.42 11.01
N MET A 35 -0.93 4.84 9.88
CA MET A 35 -0.40 5.22 8.56
C MET A 35 -1.52 5.43 7.56
N GLU A 36 -1.34 6.43 6.71
CA GLU A 36 -2.20 6.70 5.55
C GLU A 36 -1.49 6.24 4.28
N ILE A 37 -2.25 5.59 3.40
CA ILE A 37 -1.79 5.14 2.09
C ILE A 37 -2.77 5.66 1.04
N ASP A 38 -2.26 6.40 0.06
CA ASP A 38 -3.07 6.98 -1.02
C ASP A 38 -3.08 6.10 -2.28
N SER A 39 -3.81 6.57 -3.30
CA SER A 39 -3.97 5.87 -4.58
C SER A 39 -2.70 5.80 -5.41
N ASP A 40 -1.69 6.63 -5.09
CA ASP A 40 -0.38 6.66 -5.73
C ASP A 40 0.65 5.85 -4.93
N MET A 41 0.20 5.10 -3.91
CA MET A 41 1.02 4.33 -2.98
C MET A 41 2.01 5.17 -2.17
N ASN A 42 1.75 6.48 -2.02
CA ASN A 42 2.47 7.26 -1.04
C ASN A 42 1.99 6.87 0.34
N CYS A 43 2.95 6.74 1.26
CA CYS A 43 2.68 6.39 2.64
C CYS A 43 3.12 7.51 3.56
N ARG A 44 2.26 7.87 4.52
CA ARG A 44 2.56 8.84 5.55
C ARG A 44 2.20 8.29 6.93
N CYS A 45 3.15 8.31 7.85
CA CYS A 45 2.87 8.03 9.25
C CYS A 45 2.39 9.28 9.96
N GLN A 46 1.43 9.10 10.88
CA GLN A 46 0.90 10.19 11.70
C GLN A 46 1.89 10.56 12.82
N GLU A 47 2.70 9.61 13.29
CA GLU A 47 3.68 9.81 14.35
C GLU A 47 5.02 10.34 13.80
N THR A 48 5.54 11.40 14.41
CA THR A 48 6.77 12.08 13.99
C THR A 48 8.03 11.20 13.98
N ASP A 49 8.06 10.19 14.86
CA ASP A 49 9.20 9.29 15.03
C ASP A 49 9.02 7.94 14.29
N CYS A 50 7.92 7.78 13.55
CA CYS A 50 7.65 6.57 12.79
C CYS A 50 8.23 6.68 11.37
N ARG A 51 9.25 5.87 11.09
CA ARG A 51 9.88 5.75 9.77
C ARG A 51 9.72 4.31 9.28
N PRO A 52 8.59 3.98 8.62
CA PRO A 52 8.36 2.62 8.14
C PRO A 52 9.36 2.28 7.04
N ILE A 53 9.84 1.04 7.04
CA ILE A 53 10.61 0.49 5.93
C ILE A 53 9.60 -0.02 4.91
N ILE A 54 9.49 0.69 3.78
CA ILE A 54 8.63 0.28 2.67
C ILE A 54 9.46 -0.62 1.75
N PHE A 55 9.08 -1.88 1.64
CA PHE A 55 9.65 -2.81 0.69
C PHE A 55 8.71 -2.95 -0.51
N VAL A 56 9.16 -2.46 -1.66
CA VAL A 56 8.49 -2.73 -2.95
C VAL A 56 9.29 -3.84 -3.62
N PRO A 57 8.74 -5.05 -3.79
CA PRO A 57 9.44 -6.10 -4.50
C PRO A 57 9.69 -5.67 -5.94
N ASP A 58 10.91 -5.88 -6.43
CA ASP A 58 11.20 -5.73 -7.86
C ASP A 58 10.53 -6.90 -8.59
N VAL A 59 9.44 -6.59 -9.30
CA VAL A 59 8.65 -7.58 -10.03
C VAL A 59 9.13 -7.59 -11.48
N ASP A 60 9.61 -8.75 -11.93
CA ASP A 60 9.95 -8.96 -13.33
C ASP A 60 8.67 -9.11 -14.16
N PHE A 61 8.17 -8.00 -14.69
CA PHE A 61 6.98 -7.97 -15.53
C PHE A 61 7.11 -8.80 -16.80
N SER A 62 8.33 -9.11 -17.27
CA SER A 62 8.55 -9.93 -18.47
C SER A 62 8.22 -11.41 -18.25
N ARG A 63 8.08 -11.83 -16.99
CA ARG A 63 7.79 -13.21 -16.59
C ARG A 63 6.38 -13.42 -16.05
N LEU A 64 5.54 -12.38 -16.07
CA LEU A 64 4.14 -12.50 -15.67
C LEU A 64 3.32 -13.16 -16.78
N GLU A 65 2.50 -14.15 -16.43
CA GLU A 65 1.56 -14.79 -17.37
C GLU A 65 0.49 -13.79 -17.85
N ASP A 66 0.00 -12.93 -16.94
CA ASP A 66 -0.93 -11.85 -17.23
C ASP A 66 -0.27 -10.47 -16.95
N PRO A 67 -0.48 -9.45 -17.80
CA PRO A 67 0.21 -8.17 -17.71
C PRO A 67 -0.11 -7.36 -16.45
N ASN A 68 -1.24 -7.62 -15.80
CA ASN A 68 -1.59 -7.09 -14.48
C ASN A 68 -2.79 -7.85 -13.87
N ILE A 69 -3.08 -7.58 -12.60
CA ILE A 69 -4.21 -8.18 -11.87
C ILE A 69 -5.59 -7.80 -12.43
N ILE A 70 -5.72 -6.71 -13.19
CA ILE A 70 -7.00 -6.34 -13.80
C ILE A 70 -7.29 -7.24 -15.02
N ASP A 71 -6.25 -7.62 -15.76
CA ASP A 71 -6.39 -8.46 -16.96
C ASP A 71 -6.48 -9.96 -16.64
N ALA A 72 -6.13 -10.37 -15.41
CA ALA A 72 -6.19 -11.75 -14.93
C ALA A 72 -7.56 -12.20 -14.36
N PHE A 73 -8.51 -11.27 -14.19
CA PHE A 73 -9.88 -11.52 -13.71
C PHE A 73 -10.91 -11.21 -14.79
#